data_AF-A0A5T7DL82-F1
#
_entry.id   AF-A0A5T7DL82-F1
#
_cell.length_a   1.000
_cell.length_b   1.000
_cell.length_c   1.000
_cell.angle_alpha   90.00
_cell.angle_beta   90.00
_cell.angle_gamma   90.00
#
_symmetry.space_group_name_H-M   'P 1'
#
loop_
_entity.id
_entity.type
_entity.pdbx_description
1 polymer ?
#
loop_
_entity_poly.entity_id
_entity_poly.type
_entity_poly.pdbx_seq_one_letter_code
_entity_poly.pdbx_strand_id
1 'polypeptide(L)'
;MFEAACQSGWGGKPDVRVIRNLITESEVAVAGNSKFRFVGADAFSPDELRTDLFSDDEGGYVDCVALDAALLEKLQAVAEHLREAEGWEWCAGRMEPVGECREDAGTYRCLPEPEAVLTKEEFHGNRLLWLAAVDKLIESFGEVCVLPLPSDAGHRLFPSVPFREGERRRQKTTLTEQKYSRQREREAERRELEYQTCFAQAQIDLAFHTPATVGSWLSRWSGVVEEHDLETIFWGWCGRFPSLSSFDRFFWQEEPLWRLIFEAGEAGRGAPVQIRALEQWMIPNKLENAI
;
A
#
# COMPACT_ATOMS: atom_id res chain seq x y z
N MET A 1 15.99 5.84 7.29
CA MET A 1 15.21 6.23 6.09
C MET A 1 15.77 5.62 4.81
N PHE A 2 16.99 5.98 4.37
CA PHE A 2 17.58 5.44 3.13
C PHE A 2 17.79 3.91 3.16
N GLU A 3 18.32 3.35 4.25
CA GLU A 3 18.47 1.89 4.39
C GLU A 3 17.14 1.13 4.40
N ALA A 4 16.08 1.69 5.00
CA ALA A 4 14.74 1.11 5.00
C ALA A 4 14.10 1.14 3.60
N ALA A 5 14.38 2.18 2.80
CA ALA A 5 13.98 2.25 1.40
C ALA A 5 14.76 1.24 0.52
N CYS A 6 16.03 0.96 0.84
CA CYS A 6 16.83 -0.04 0.13
C CYS A 6 16.40 -1.48 0.44
N GLN A 7 15.91 -1.75 1.66
CA GLN A 7 15.41 -3.09 2.05
C GLN A 7 14.09 -3.46 1.37
N SER A 8 13.29 -2.47 0.97
CA SER A 8 12.00 -2.66 0.29
C SER A 8 12.10 -2.60 -1.24
N GLY A 9 13.25 -2.17 -1.79
CA GLY A 9 13.53 -2.12 -3.22
C GLY A 9 14.25 -3.36 -3.73
N TRP A 10 13.87 -3.85 -4.91
CA TRP A 10 14.59 -4.94 -5.57
C TRP A 10 16.04 -4.54 -5.90
N GLY A 11 17.01 -5.35 -5.48
CA GLY A 11 18.43 -5.13 -5.77
C GLY A 11 19.11 -4.00 -4.99
N GLY A 12 18.54 -3.56 -3.86
CA GLY A 12 19.15 -2.53 -3.01
C GLY A 12 19.09 -1.10 -3.57
N LYS A 13 18.35 -0.90 -4.68
CA LYS A 13 18.03 0.44 -5.19
C LYS A 13 16.64 0.84 -4.69
N PRO A 14 16.54 1.92 -3.89
CA PRO A 14 15.26 2.38 -3.37
C PRO A 14 14.42 2.99 -4.49
N ASP A 15 13.17 2.54 -4.64
CA ASP A 15 12.22 3.12 -5.60
C ASP A 15 11.88 4.57 -5.18
N VAL A 16 11.87 5.50 -6.14
CA VAL A 16 11.52 6.91 -5.92
C VAL A 16 10.14 7.04 -5.27
N ARG A 17 9.20 6.14 -5.58
CA ARG A 17 7.89 6.11 -4.93
C ARG A 17 7.97 5.71 -3.46
N VAL A 18 8.85 4.77 -3.12
CA VAL A 18 9.06 4.31 -1.74
C VAL A 18 9.75 5.40 -0.92
N ILE A 19 10.75 6.07 -1.47
CA ILE A 19 11.40 7.23 -0.83
C ILE A 19 10.38 8.34 -0.62
N ARG A 20 9.59 8.67 -1.65
CA ARG A 20 8.55 9.70 -1.57
C ARG A 20 7.52 9.34 -0.49
N ASN A 21 7.01 8.12 -0.48
CA ASN A 21 6.06 7.67 0.53
C ASN A 21 6.66 7.72 1.93
N LEU A 22 7.90 7.26 2.13
CA LEU A 22 8.57 7.33 3.44
C LEU A 22 8.77 8.78 3.93
N ILE A 23 8.91 9.75 3.02
CA ILE A 23 9.04 11.17 3.37
C ILE A 23 7.66 11.80 3.63
N THR A 24 6.65 11.45 2.83
CA THR A 24 5.32 12.08 2.89
C THR A 24 4.32 11.35 3.78
N GLU A 25 4.56 10.11 4.19
CA GLU A 25 3.70 9.38 5.14
C GLU A 25 3.82 9.91 6.57
N SER A 26 4.99 10.43 6.93
CA SER A 26 5.20 11.10 8.22
C SER A 26 4.66 12.53 8.23
N GLU A 27 4.56 13.19 7.08
CA GLU A 27 4.20 14.61 7.00
C GLU A 27 2.71 14.81 6.70
N VAL A 28 2.02 15.51 7.60
CA VAL A 28 0.61 15.85 7.48
C VAL A 28 0.47 17.35 7.26
N ALA A 29 -0.31 17.72 6.24
CA ALA A 29 -0.59 19.12 5.98
C ALA A 29 -1.40 19.75 7.12
N VAL A 30 -0.97 20.92 7.56
CA VAL A 30 -1.65 21.73 8.59
C VAL A 30 -2.98 22.27 8.07
N ALA A 31 -3.01 22.68 6.80
CA ALA A 31 -4.19 23.24 6.16
C ALA A 31 -5.35 22.22 6.12
N GLY A 32 -6.48 22.59 6.75
CA GLY A 32 -7.70 21.77 6.75
C GLY A 32 -7.69 20.57 7.70
N ASN A 33 -6.62 20.36 8.48
CA ASN A 33 -6.59 19.26 9.44
C ASN A 33 -7.29 19.64 10.76
N SER A 34 -8.33 18.88 11.12
CA SER A 34 -9.12 19.12 12.34
C SER A 34 -8.31 18.89 13.62
N LYS A 35 -7.37 17.93 13.63
CA LYS A 35 -6.50 17.63 14.77
C LYS A 35 -5.59 18.82 15.08
N PHE A 36 -4.93 19.34 14.05
CA PHE A 36 -4.04 20.50 14.19
C PHE A 36 -4.80 21.75 14.65
N ARG A 37 -5.99 22.00 14.10
CA ARG A 37 -6.85 23.12 14.51
C ARG A 37 -7.28 23.03 15.98
N PHE A 38 -7.49 21.83 16.50
CA PHE A 38 -7.84 21.62 17.90
C PHE A 38 -6.62 21.81 18.82
N VAL A 39 -5.47 21.27 18.44
CA VAL A 39 -4.22 21.41 19.22
C VAL A 39 -3.73 22.85 19.26
N GLY A 40 -3.80 23.54 18.13
CA GLY A 40 -3.28 24.91 17.98
C GLY A 40 -1.81 24.92 17.56
N ALA A 41 -1.39 26.01 16.91
CA ALA A 41 -0.01 26.18 16.45
C ALA A 41 0.96 26.48 17.60
N ASP A 42 0.43 26.90 18.76
CA ASP A 42 1.16 27.19 20.00
C ASP A 42 1.74 25.95 20.68
N ALA A 43 1.22 24.77 20.37
CA ALA A 43 1.73 23.50 20.90
C ALA A 43 2.99 22.99 20.18
N PHE A 44 3.33 23.56 19.01
CA PHE A 44 4.46 23.11 18.19
C PHE A 44 5.52 24.19 18.11
N SER A 45 6.78 23.77 18.18
CA SER A 45 7.90 24.69 17.98
C SER A 45 8.04 25.06 16.49
N PRO A 46 8.66 26.21 16.16
CA PRO A 46 8.91 26.60 14.77
C PRO A 46 9.77 25.59 14.01
N ASP A 47 10.60 24.80 14.72
CA ASP A 47 11.46 23.78 14.13
C ASP A 47 10.70 22.47 13.81
N GLU A 48 9.55 22.23 14.45
CA GLU A 48 8.64 21.10 14.18
C GLU A 48 7.61 21.42 13.09
N LEU A 49 7.39 22.71 12.81
CA LEU A 49 6.53 23.20 11.75
C LEU A 49 7.34 23.43 10.48
N ARG A 50 7.31 22.47 9.56
CA ARG A 50 7.98 22.61 8.27
C ARG A 50 7.15 23.49 7.34
N THR A 51 7.47 24.76 7.23
CA THR A 51 6.89 25.65 6.23
C THR A 51 7.52 25.39 4.86
N ASP A 52 6.71 25.01 3.87
CA ASP A 52 7.17 24.92 2.49
C ASP A 52 7.36 26.34 1.93
N LEU A 53 8.56 26.64 1.44
CA LEU A 53 8.93 27.95 0.90
C LEU A 53 8.38 28.18 -0.52
N PHE A 54 7.75 27.17 -1.11
CA PHE A 54 7.28 27.18 -2.50
C PHE A 54 5.76 27.03 -2.65
N SER A 55 5.00 27.00 -1.55
CA SER A 55 3.54 26.97 -1.57
C SER A 55 2.95 28.35 -1.29
N ASP A 56 2.00 28.80 -2.12
CA ASP A 56 1.22 30.03 -1.89
C ASP A 56 0.22 29.88 -0.72
N ASP A 57 -0.03 28.66 -0.28
CA ASP A 57 -0.83 28.35 0.91
C ASP A 57 0.07 28.44 2.16
N GLU A 58 -0.31 29.26 3.15
CA GLU A 58 0.38 29.44 4.45
C GLU A 58 0.38 28.19 5.35
N GLY A 59 0.03 27.01 4.80
CA GLY A 59 -0.08 25.76 5.54
C GLY A 59 1.21 24.94 5.50
N GLY A 60 1.98 24.98 6.58
CA GLY A 60 3.13 24.08 6.76
C GLY A 60 2.74 22.60 6.91
N TYR A 61 3.74 21.77 7.12
CA TYR A 61 3.62 20.34 7.40
C TYR A 61 4.10 20.04 8.82
N VAL A 62 3.42 19.11 9.48
CA VAL A 62 3.78 18.63 10.82
C VAL A 62 3.90 17.11 10.78
N ASP A 63 4.82 16.58 11.55
CA ASP A 63 4.96 15.14 11.74
C ASP A 63 3.68 14.53 12.37
N CYS A 64 3.18 13.44 11.78
CA CYS A 64 1.92 12.83 12.19
C CYS A 64 1.98 12.27 13.62
N VAL A 65 3.14 11.77 14.05
CA VAL A 65 3.35 11.23 15.39
C VAL A 65 3.38 12.36 16.41
N ALA A 66 4.11 13.45 16.11
CA ALA A 66 4.12 14.64 16.94
C ALA A 66 2.71 15.25 17.09
N LEU A 67 1.95 15.32 15.98
CA LEU A 67 0.58 15.82 15.99
C LEU A 67 -0.35 14.97 16.85
N ASP A 68 -0.29 13.65 16.70
CA ASP A 68 -1.13 12.72 17.48
C ASP A 68 -0.76 12.71 18.97
N ALA A 69 0.53 12.85 19.30
CA ALA A 69 0.98 12.97 20.68
C ALA A 69 0.47 14.26 21.35
N ALA A 70 0.67 15.42 20.71
CA ALA A 70 0.19 16.71 21.22
C ALA A 70 -1.35 16.76 21.32
N LEU A 71 -2.05 16.11 20.38
CA LEU A 71 -3.49 15.95 20.45
C LEU A 71 -3.91 15.15 21.69
N LEU A 72 -3.28 14.01 21.93
CA LEU A 72 -3.62 13.14 23.05
C LEU A 72 -3.32 13.82 24.39
N GLU A 73 -2.21 14.54 24.50
CA GLU A 73 -1.86 15.31 25.69
C GLU A 73 -2.89 16.41 25.96
N LYS A 74 -3.28 17.19 24.94
CA LYS A 74 -4.30 18.22 25.08
C LYS A 74 -5.65 17.64 25.46
N LEU A 75 -6.05 16.51 24.87
CA LEU A 75 -7.29 15.81 25.22
C LEU A 75 -7.27 15.32 26.67
N GLN A 76 -6.15 14.78 27.14
CA GLN A 76 -5.99 14.34 28.52
C GLN A 76 -6.07 15.53 29.49
N ALA A 77 -5.43 16.66 29.18
CA ALA A 77 -5.51 17.87 30.01
C ALA A 77 -6.93 18.43 30.11
N VAL A 78 -7.68 18.45 28.99
CA VAL A 78 -9.10 18.85 29.00
C VAL A 78 -9.94 17.89 29.83
N ALA A 79 -9.70 16.58 29.72
CA ALA A 79 -10.41 15.57 30.49
C ALA A 79 -10.16 15.71 32.00
N GLU A 80 -8.92 16.00 32.41
CA GLU A 80 -8.56 16.24 33.81
C GLU A 80 -9.20 17.52 34.36
N HIS A 81 -9.19 18.60 33.58
CA HIS A 81 -9.86 19.84 33.96
C HIS A 81 -11.37 19.63 34.16
N LEU A 82 -12.03 18.88 33.27
CA LEU A 82 -13.46 18.53 33.42
C LEU A 82 -13.68 17.68 34.67
N ARG A 83 -12.82 16.69 34.93
CA ARG A 83 -12.87 15.86 36.13
C ARG A 83 -12.84 16.70 37.40
N GLU A 84 -11.92 17.67 37.48
CA GLU A 84 -11.77 18.55 38.64
C GLU A 84 -12.94 19.52 38.81
N ALA A 85 -13.42 20.10 37.71
CA ALA A 85 -14.52 21.06 37.72
C ALA A 85 -15.86 20.41 38.09
N GLU A 86 -16.12 19.20 37.59
CA GLU A 86 -17.41 18.51 37.73
C GLU A 86 -17.38 17.42 38.81
N GLY A 87 -16.20 17.12 39.38
CA GLY A 87 -16.04 16.17 40.49
C GLY A 87 -16.15 14.69 40.09
N TRP A 88 -15.76 14.34 38.86
CA TRP A 88 -15.82 12.96 38.39
C TRP A 88 -14.74 12.10 39.06
N GLU A 89 -15.03 10.82 39.29
CA GLU A 89 -14.08 9.90 39.94
C GLU A 89 -12.85 9.59 39.07
N TRP A 90 -13.03 9.56 37.75
CA TRP A 90 -11.98 9.27 36.78
C TRP A 90 -12.22 10.00 35.45
N CYS A 91 -11.18 10.12 34.63
CA CYS A 91 -11.24 10.68 33.28
C CYS A 91 -10.18 10.03 32.39
N ALA A 92 -10.40 10.05 31.06
CA ALA A 92 -9.43 9.58 30.08
C ALA A 92 -9.54 10.38 28.77
N GLY A 93 -8.42 10.94 28.30
CA GLY A 93 -8.28 11.53 26.97
C GLY A 93 -7.98 10.44 25.94
N ARG A 94 -8.82 10.33 24.90
CA ARG A 94 -8.65 9.35 23.82
C ARG A 94 -8.85 10.01 22.47
N MET A 95 -8.09 9.58 21.47
CA MET A 95 -8.27 10.04 20.08
C MET A 95 -9.50 9.42 19.41
N GLU A 96 -9.84 8.19 19.79
CA GLU A 96 -11.03 7.49 19.31
C GLU A 96 -12.10 7.44 20.41
N PRO A 97 -13.38 7.64 20.06
CA PRO A 97 -14.48 7.48 21.01
C PRO A 97 -14.58 6.03 21.48
N VAL A 98 -15.08 5.83 22.71
CA VAL A 98 -15.37 4.48 23.22
C VAL A 98 -16.38 3.82 22.29
N GLY A 99 -15.96 2.74 21.63
CA GLY A 99 -16.76 2.02 20.67
C GLY A 99 -17.40 0.76 21.25
N GLU A 100 -18.45 0.26 20.58
CA GLU A 100 -19.10 -1.02 20.92
C GLU A 100 -18.32 -2.26 20.41
N CYS A 101 -17.15 -2.06 19.79
CA CYS A 101 -16.39 -3.10 19.11
C CYS A 101 -14.94 -3.18 19.61
N ARG A 102 -14.33 -4.36 19.49
CA ARG A 102 -12.94 -4.68 19.88
C ARG A 102 -12.71 -4.63 21.41
N GLU A 103 -11.49 -4.29 21.85
CA GLU A 103 -11.05 -4.31 23.25
C GLU A 103 -11.96 -3.46 24.16
N ASP A 104 -12.48 -2.35 23.65
CA ASP A 104 -13.39 -1.45 24.38
C ASP A 104 -14.67 -2.15 24.87
N ALA A 105 -15.20 -3.15 24.14
CA ALA A 105 -16.40 -3.88 24.52
C ALA A 105 -16.21 -4.75 25.78
N GLY A 106 -14.97 -5.11 26.09
CA GLY A 106 -14.62 -5.86 27.31
C GLY A 106 -14.30 -4.95 28.50
N THR A 107 -13.92 -3.70 28.25
CA THR A 107 -13.43 -2.76 29.27
C THR A 107 -14.50 -1.75 29.71
N TYR A 108 -15.35 -1.28 28.80
CA TYR A 108 -16.33 -0.25 29.07
C TYR A 108 -17.76 -0.75 28.87
N ARG A 109 -18.65 -0.36 29.77
CA ARG A 109 -20.10 -0.48 29.56
C ARG A 109 -20.66 0.91 29.29
N CYS A 110 -20.99 1.19 28.03
CA CYS A 110 -21.71 2.40 27.66
C CYS A 110 -23.11 2.33 28.27
N LEU A 111 -23.36 3.13 29.31
CA LEU A 111 -24.70 3.32 29.85
C LEU A 111 -25.51 4.19 28.88
N PRO A 112 -26.83 4.01 28.80
CA PRO A 112 -27.67 4.94 28.05
C PRO A 112 -27.44 6.36 28.58
N GLU A 113 -27.28 7.30 27.64
CA GLU A 113 -27.09 8.72 27.98
C GLU A 113 -28.20 9.16 28.94
N PRO A 114 -27.85 9.67 30.14
CA PRO A 114 -28.86 10.07 31.12
C PRO A 114 -29.71 11.18 30.52
N GLU A 115 -31.03 11.12 30.73
CA GLU A 115 -31.90 12.23 30.33
C GLU A 115 -31.44 13.49 31.07
N ALA A 116 -31.04 14.52 30.34
CA ALA A 116 -30.57 15.77 30.91
C ALA A 116 -31.73 16.44 31.67
N VAL A 117 -31.74 16.31 33.00
CA VAL A 117 -32.67 17.01 33.88
C VAL A 117 -32.14 18.43 34.09
N LEU A 118 -32.33 19.28 33.08
CA LEU A 118 -32.07 20.72 33.20
C LEU A 118 -33.08 21.32 34.17
N THR A 119 -32.61 22.09 35.15
CA THR A 119 -33.53 22.91 35.95
C THR A 119 -34.21 23.93 35.02
N LYS A 120 -35.44 24.36 35.37
CA LYS A 120 -36.18 25.33 34.55
C LYS A 120 -35.36 26.61 34.29
N GLU A 121 -34.53 27.01 35.24
CA GLU A 121 -33.66 28.20 35.17
C GLU A 121 -32.49 28.03 34.19
N GLU A 122 -31.82 26.88 34.20
CA GLU A 122 -30.75 26.55 33.23
C GLU A 122 -31.29 26.38 31.80
N PHE A 123 -32.48 25.79 31.67
CA PHE A 123 -33.16 25.68 30.39
C PHE A 123 -33.55 27.06 29.82
N HIS A 124 -34.03 27.97 30.67
CA HIS A 124 -34.39 29.32 30.26
C HIS A 124 -33.16 30.20 29.95
N GLY A 125 -32.04 30.03 30.66
CA GLY A 125 -30.78 30.73 30.39
C GLY A 125 -30.12 30.32 29.06
N ASN A 126 -30.25 29.05 28.67
CA ASN A 126 -29.66 28.52 27.43
C ASN A 126 -30.64 28.43 26.24
N ARG A 127 -31.78 29.12 26.31
CA ARG A 127 -32.79 29.08 25.24
C ARG A 127 -32.24 29.48 23.87
N LEU A 128 -31.36 30.47 23.81
CA LEU A 128 -30.76 30.93 22.56
C LEU A 128 -29.85 29.86 21.93
N LEU A 129 -29.10 29.12 22.77
CA LEU A 129 -28.25 28.01 22.35
C LEU A 129 -29.08 26.85 21.79
N TRP A 130 -30.19 26.51 22.47
CA TRP A 130 -31.13 25.50 21.98
C TRP A 130 -31.79 25.89 20.66
N LEU A 131 -32.25 27.14 20.53
CA LEU A 131 -32.84 27.63 19.29
C LEU A 131 -31.82 27.63 18.16
N ALA A 132 -30.60 28.11 18.40
CA ALA A 132 -29.53 28.08 17.41
C ALA A 132 -29.17 26.65 16.98
N ALA A 133 -29.16 25.69 17.92
CA ALA A 133 -28.92 24.28 17.60
C ALA A 133 -30.05 23.67 16.75
N VAL A 134 -31.31 23.99 17.05
CA VAL A 134 -32.48 23.55 16.28
C VAL A 134 -32.51 24.19 14.90
N ASP A 135 -32.29 25.51 14.81
CA ASP A 135 -32.20 26.22 13.54
C ASP A 135 -31.10 25.62 12.68
N LYS A 136 -29.95 25.29 13.27
CA LYS A 136 -28.85 24.65 12.54
C LYS A 136 -29.20 23.24 12.06
N LEU A 137 -29.93 22.47 12.87
CA LEU A 137 -30.41 21.15 12.50
C LEU A 137 -31.40 21.22 11.33
N ILE A 138 -32.31 22.22 11.36
CA ILE A 138 -33.30 22.43 10.29
C ILE A 138 -32.62 22.93 9.02
N GLU A 139 -31.71 23.91 9.12
CA GLU A 139 -30.91 24.42 8.00
C GLU A 139 -30.12 23.32 7.29
N SER A 140 -29.57 22.37 8.06
CA SER A 140 -28.81 21.24 7.54
C SER A 140 -29.68 20.04 7.14
N PHE A 141 -31.01 20.15 7.23
CA PHE A 141 -31.96 19.05 6.98
C PHE A 141 -31.61 17.76 7.73
N GLY A 142 -31.09 17.89 8.96
CA GLY A 142 -30.69 16.77 9.81
C GLY A 142 -29.28 16.24 9.62
N GLU A 143 -28.46 16.82 8.72
CA GLU A 143 -27.07 16.38 8.51
C GLU A 143 -26.12 16.84 9.64
N VAL A 144 -26.45 17.92 10.35
CA VAL A 144 -25.60 18.48 11.41
C VAL A 144 -26.38 18.57 12.73
N CYS A 145 -25.96 17.77 13.71
CA CYS A 145 -26.45 17.85 15.10
C CYS A 145 -25.39 18.52 15.97
N VAL A 146 -25.78 19.61 16.63
CA VAL A 146 -24.91 20.34 17.56
C VAL A 146 -25.49 20.30 18.97
N LEU A 147 -24.62 20.23 19.98
CA LEU A 147 -25.02 20.36 21.38
C LEU A 147 -25.80 21.66 21.56
N PRO A 148 -26.86 21.68 22.39
CA PRO A 148 -27.25 20.66 23.36
C PRO A 148 -28.24 19.60 22.86
N LEU A 149 -28.51 19.51 21.55
CA LEU A 149 -29.40 18.48 21.01
C LEU A 149 -28.77 17.08 21.17
N PRO A 150 -29.58 16.02 21.41
CA PRO A 150 -29.10 14.64 21.41
C PRO A 150 -28.38 14.30 20.11
N SER A 151 -27.31 13.51 20.20
CA SER A 151 -26.46 13.15 19.05
C SER A 151 -27.22 12.45 17.92
N ASP A 152 -28.31 11.76 18.24
CA ASP A 152 -29.15 11.04 17.28
C ASP A 152 -30.42 11.81 16.88
N ALA A 153 -30.59 13.06 17.34
CA ALA A 153 -31.77 13.87 17.04
C ALA A 153 -31.98 14.04 15.52
N GLY A 154 -30.90 14.22 14.75
CA GLY A 154 -30.95 14.31 13.30
C GLY A 154 -31.43 13.02 12.64
N HIS A 155 -30.94 11.86 13.08
CA HIS A 155 -31.37 10.56 12.57
C HIS A 155 -32.83 10.25 12.93
N ARG A 156 -33.28 10.63 14.13
CA ARG A 156 -34.66 10.45 14.60
C ARG A 156 -35.65 11.34 13.86
N LEU A 157 -35.31 12.62 13.67
CA LEU A 157 -36.19 13.62 13.07
C LEU A 157 -36.14 13.62 11.53
N PHE A 158 -35.01 13.20 10.94
CA PHE A 158 -34.82 13.13 9.49
C PHE A 158 -34.34 11.73 9.05
N PRO A 159 -35.24 10.73 8.97
CA PRO A 159 -34.88 9.35 8.59
C PRO A 159 -34.23 9.20 7.20
N SER A 160 -34.39 10.20 6.32
CA SER A 160 -33.77 10.21 4.99
C SER A 160 -32.27 10.54 5.01
N VAL A 161 -31.75 11.13 6.10
CA VAL A 161 -30.32 11.47 6.25
C VAL A 161 -29.45 10.21 6.35
N PRO A 162 -29.68 9.27 7.30
CA PRO A 162 -28.85 8.06 7.39
C PRO A 162 -28.95 7.20 6.12
N PHE A 163 -30.09 7.23 5.41
CA PHE A 163 -30.22 6.58 4.10
C PHE A 163 -29.31 7.22 3.04
N ARG A 164 -29.34 8.55 2.89
CA ARG A 164 -28.49 9.29 1.95
C ARG A 164 -27.00 9.13 2.28
N GLU A 165 -26.64 9.17 3.55
CA GLU A 165 -25.27 8.90 4.00
C GLU A 165 -24.83 7.47 3.70
N GLY A 166 -25.70 6.49 3.93
CA GLY A 166 -25.47 5.09 3.58
C GLY A 166 -25.21 4.91 2.09
N GLU A 167 -26.02 5.55 1.23
CA GLU A 167 -25.82 5.52 -0.22
C GLU A 167 -24.52 6.21 -0.66
N ARG A 168 -24.18 7.38 -0.10
CA ARG A 168 -22.89 8.05 -0.36
C ARG A 168 -21.71 7.16 0.03
N ARG A 169 -21.79 6.50 1.19
CA ARG A 169 -20.75 5.56 1.66
C ARG A 169 -20.64 4.36 0.70
N ARG A 170 -21.75 3.74 0.31
CA ARG A 170 -21.78 2.62 -0.65
C ARG A 170 -21.15 3.01 -1.98
N GLN A 171 -21.58 4.13 -2.56
CA GLN A 171 -21.04 4.62 -3.83
C GLN A 171 -19.54 4.90 -3.73
N LYS A 172 -19.08 5.51 -2.64
CA LYS A 172 -17.65 5.75 -2.40
C LYS A 172 -16.86 4.45 -2.34
N THR A 173 -17.36 3.43 -1.63
CA THR A 173 -16.74 2.10 -1.57
C THR A 173 -16.68 1.47 -2.95
N THR A 174 -17.79 1.46 -3.71
CA THR A 174 -17.82 0.91 -5.07
C THR A 174 -16.84 1.60 -6.02
N LEU A 175 -16.77 2.94 -6.00
CA LEU A 175 -15.82 3.68 -6.83
C LEU A 175 -14.36 3.37 -6.45
N THR A 176 -14.10 3.21 -5.15
CA THR A 176 -12.78 2.87 -4.62
C THR A 176 -12.37 1.46 -5.05
N GLU A 177 -13.28 0.48 -4.94
CA GLU A 177 -13.09 -0.89 -5.41
C GLU A 177 -12.82 -0.93 -6.92
N GLN A 178 -13.62 -0.22 -7.72
CA GLN A 178 -13.43 -0.12 -9.17
C GLN A 178 -12.09 0.49 -9.55
N LYS A 179 -11.62 1.51 -8.81
CA LYS A 179 -10.31 2.12 -9.05
C LYS A 179 -9.20 1.08 -8.86
N TYR A 180 -9.20 0.37 -7.72
CA TYR A 180 -8.17 -0.61 -7.41
C TYR A 180 -8.27 -1.87 -8.26
N SER A 181 -9.48 -2.28 -8.68
CA SER A 181 -9.64 -3.40 -9.61
C SER A 181 -8.99 -3.08 -10.96
N ARG A 182 -9.32 -1.92 -11.56
CA ARG A 182 -8.73 -1.47 -12.83
C ARG A 182 -7.22 -1.30 -12.75
N GLN A 183 -6.72 -0.83 -11.60
CA GLN A 183 -5.29 -0.71 -11.38
C GLN A 183 -4.61 -2.09 -11.39
N ARG A 184 -5.16 -3.07 -10.65
CA ARG A 184 -4.63 -4.44 -10.62
C ARG A 184 -4.69 -5.11 -11.98
N GLU A 185 -5.77 -4.94 -12.73
CA GLU A 185 -5.92 -5.47 -14.09
C GLU A 185 -4.83 -4.93 -15.02
N ARG A 186 -4.60 -3.61 -15.03
CA ARG A 186 -3.54 -2.99 -15.84
C ARG A 186 -2.14 -3.42 -15.44
N GLU A 187 -1.90 -3.60 -14.14
CA GLU A 187 -0.62 -4.10 -13.64
C GLU A 187 -0.40 -5.58 -14.04
N ALA A 188 -1.45 -6.40 -14.00
CA ALA A 188 -1.41 -7.80 -14.44
C ALA A 188 -1.16 -7.91 -15.96
N GLU A 189 -1.88 -7.14 -16.77
CA GLU A 189 -1.66 -7.09 -18.24
C GLU A 189 -0.23 -6.68 -18.58
N ARG A 190 0.32 -5.69 -17.85
CA ARG A 190 1.71 -5.25 -18.04
C ARG A 190 2.70 -6.36 -17.69
N ARG A 191 2.52 -7.02 -16.54
CA ARG A 191 3.37 -8.14 -16.11
C ARG A 191 3.33 -9.29 -17.11
N GLU A 192 2.16 -9.59 -17.66
CA GLU A 192 2.02 -10.62 -18.70
C GLU A 192 2.81 -10.24 -19.95
N LEU A 193 2.66 -9.00 -20.44
CA LEU A 193 3.42 -8.52 -21.60
C LEU A 193 4.95 -8.53 -21.35
N GLU A 194 5.38 -8.10 -20.17
CA GLU A 194 6.78 -8.15 -19.75
C GLU A 194 7.29 -9.60 -19.70
N TYR A 195 6.50 -10.52 -19.14
CA TYR A 195 6.81 -11.94 -19.08
C TYR A 195 6.93 -12.56 -20.48
N GLN A 196 5.95 -12.35 -21.35
CA GLN A 196 5.97 -12.83 -22.73
C GLN A 196 7.17 -12.28 -23.50
N THR A 197 7.55 -11.03 -23.25
CA THR A 197 8.75 -10.41 -23.85
C THR A 197 10.03 -11.09 -23.35
N CYS A 198 10.16 -11.30 -22.03
CA CYS A 198 11.30 -12.01 -21.44
C CYS A 198 11.39 -13.45 -21.94
N PHE A 199 10.27 -14.18 -22.02
CA PHE A 199 10.21 -15.54 -22.55
C PHE A 199 10.69 -15.60 -24.01
N ALA A 200 10.17 -14.71 -24.87
CA ALA A 200 10.61 -14.60 -26.25
C ALA A 200 12.09 -14.26 -26.37
N GLN A 201 12.60 -13.34 -25.53
CA GLN A 201 14.02 -13.00 -25.48
C GLN A 201 14.87 -14.19 -25.01
N ALA A 202 14.44 -14.96 -24.02
CA ALA A 202 15.14 -16.15 -23.54
C ALA A 202 15.24 -17.21 -24.63
N GLN A 203 14.17 -17.41 -25.40
CA GLN A 203 14.16 -18.32 -26.53
C GLN A 203 15.12 -17.88 -27.65
N ILE A 204 15.11 -16.59 -27.99
CA ILE A 204 16.02 -16.02 -28.98
C ILE A 204 17.48 -16.15 -28.50
N ASP A 205 17.75 -15.77 -27.26
CA ASP A 205 19.08 -15.83 -26.64
C ASP A 205 19.63 -17.27 -26.65
N LEU A 206 18.80 -18.27 -26.33
CA LEU A 206 19.20 -19.69 -26.35
C LEU A 206 19.71 -20.14 -27.72
N ALA A 207 19.14 -19.62 -28.81
CA ALA A 207 19.58 -19.94 -30.16
C ALA A 207 21.04 -19.54 -30.45
N PHE A 208 21.62 -18.63 -29.65
CA PHE A 208 23.01 -18.19 -29.75
C PHE A 208 23.98 -18.93 -28.82
N HIS A 209 23.51 -19.89 -28.03
CA HIS A 209 24.36 -20.69 -27.15
C HIS A 209 24.77 -22.03 -27.78
N THR A 210 25.97 -22.49 -27.44
CA THR A 210 26.41 -23.88 -27.66
C THR A 210 26.06 -24.74 -26.45
N PRO A 211 26.02 -26.08 -26.59
CA PRO A 211 25.96 -26.99 -25.45
C PRO A 211 27.00 -26.67 -24.38
N ALA A 212 28.23 -26.33 -24.74
CA ALA A 212 29.24 -25.94 -23.76
C ALA A 212 28.94 -24.65 -22.96
N THR A 213 28.09 -23.74 -23.47
CA THR A 213 27.80 -22.42 -22.87
C THR A 213 26.38 -22.28 -22.31
N VAL A 214 25.51 -23.29 -22.49
CA VAL A 214 24.09 -23.25 -22.09
C VAL A 214 23.87 -23.00 -20.59
N GLY A 215 24.83 -23.34 -19.73
CA GLY A 215 24.78 -22.99 -18.30
C GLY A 215 24.74 -21.48 -18.01
N SER A 216 25.37 -20.66 -18.87
CA SER A 216 25.32 -19.20 -18.76
C SER A 216 23.94 -18.63 -19.09
N TRP A 217 23.25 -19.25 -20.06
CA TRP A 217 21.87 -18.93 -20.40
C TRP A 217 20.93 -19.21 -19.22
N LEU A 218 21.03 -20.40 -18.62
CA LEU A 218 20.19 -20.74 -17.46
C LEU A 218 20.39 -19.75 -16.31
N SER A 219 21.64 -19.43 -15.97
CA SER A 219 21.93 -18.48 -14.89
C SER A 219 21.38 -17.08 -15.14
N ARG A 220 21.24 -16.67 -16.41
CA ARG A 220 20.71 -15.36 -16.79
C ARG A 220 19.19 -15.30 -16.66
N TRP A 221 18.50 -16.38 -17.03
CA TRP A 221 17.04 -16.41 -17.12
C TRP A 221 16.36 -17.08 -15.92
N SER A 222 17.12 -17.81 -15.08
CA SER A 222 16.63 -18.40 -13.84
C SER A 222 16.08 -17.32 -12.90
N GLY A 223 14.82 -17.44 -12.49
CA GLY A 223 14.13 -16.48 -11.64
C GLY A 223 13.50 -15.29 -12.38
N VAL A 224 13.71 -15.17 -13.70
CA VAL A 224 13.02 -14.19 -14.58
C VAL A 224 11.91 -14.86 -15.37
N VAL A 225 12.17 -16.07 -15.87
CA VAL A 225 11.21 -16.93 -16.57
C VAL A 225 10.98 -18.17 -15.71
N GLU A 226 9.76 -18.71 -15.72
CA GLU A 226 9.42 -19.92 -14.97
C GLU A 226 10.23 -21.12 -15.45
N GLU A 227 10.58 -22.03 -14.53
CA GLU A 227 11.45 -23.18 -14.84
C GLU A 227 10.84 -24.09 -15.91
N HIS A 228 9.51 -24.30 -15.88
CA HIS A 228 8.79 -25.10 -16.87
C HIS A 228 8.90 -24.54 -18.30
N ASP A 229 8.87 -23.22 -18.41
CA ASP A 229 8.95 -22.51 -19.68
C ASP A 229 10.37 -22.56 -20.23
N LEU A 230 11.38 -22.38 -19.36
CA LEU A 230 12.78 -22.58 -19.72
C LEU A 230 13.07 -24.02 -20.16
N GLU A 231 12.50 -25.02 -19.48
CA GLU A 231 12.63 -26.43 -19.84
C GLU A 231 12.04 -26.70 -21.24
N THR A 232 10.87 -26.10 -21.52
CA THR A 232 10.21 -26.22 -22.82
C THR A 232 11.09 -25.68 -23.95
N ILE A 233 11.67 -24.49 -23.77
CA ILE A 233 12.58 -23.88 -24.75
C ILE A 233 13.85 -24.74 -24.91
N PHE A 234 14.43 -25.22 -23.80
CA PHE A 234 15.62 -26.06 -23.78
C PHE A 234 15.43 -27.34 -24.59
N TRP A 235 14.34 -28.08 -24.40
CA TRP A 235 14.08 -29.31 -25.15
C TRP A 235 13.91 -29.06 -26.65
N GLY A 236 13.30 -27.94 -27.04
CA GLY A 236 13.22 -27.54 -28.46
C GLY A 236 14.59 -27.21 -29.07
N TRP A 237 15.54 -26.74 -28.25
CA TRP A 237 16.90 -26.40 -28.65
C TRP A 237 17.84 -27.63 -28.67
N CYS A 238 17.72 -28.57 -27.72
CA CYS A 238 18.58 -29.75 -27.60
C CYS A 238 18.64 -30.59 -28.89
N GLY A 239 17.49 -30.77 -29.55
CA GLY A 239 17.40 -31.54 -30.79
C GLY A 239 18.18 -30.98 -31.97
N ARG A 240 18.77 -29.78 -31.85
CA ARG A 240 19.56 -29.12 -32.90
C ARG A 240 21.03 -29.53 -32.91
N PHE A 241 21.55 -30.11 -31.83
CA PHE A 241 23.00 -30.33 -31.67
C PHE A 241 23.37 -31.82 -31.74
N PRO A 242 24.37 -32.20 -32.56
CA PRO A 242 24.83 -33.59 -32.66
C PRO A 242 25.44 -34.13 -31.36
N SER A 243 26.10 -33.31 -30.53
CA SER A 243 26.62 -33.74 -29.21
C SER A 243 25.51 -34.17 -28.23
N LEU A 244 24.28 -33.72 -28.47
CA LEU A 244 23.10 -34.03 -27.67
C LEU A 244 22.18 -35.06 -28.35
N SER A 245 22.64 -35.76 -29.39
CA SER A 245 21.79 -36.73 -30.12
C SER A 245 21.31 -37.90 -29.26
N SER A 246 22.04 -38.25 -28.20
CA SER A 246 21.65 -39.26 -27.21
C SER A 246 20.91 -38.68 -25.99
N PHE A 247 20.65 -37.37 -25.99
CA PHE A 247 20.03 -36.63 -24.90
C PHE A 247 18.50 -36.65 -25.06
N ASP A 248 17.89 -37.78 -24.69
CA ASP A 248 16.47 -38.05 -24.91
C ASP A 248 15.61 -37.61 -23.72
N ARG A 249 14.63 -36.73 -23.99
CA ARG A 249 13.65 -36.24 -23.01
C ARG A 249 13.00 -37.33 -22.20
N PHE A 250 12.78 -38.53 -22.77
CA PHE A 250 12.14 -39.63 -22.06
C PHE A 250 12.94 -40.12 -20.85
N PHE A 251 14.28 -40.11 -20.93
CA PHE A 251 15.15 -40.62 -19.87
C PHE A 251 15.37 -39.62 -18.73
N TRP A 252 15.01 -38.35 -18.94
CA TRP A 252 15.38 -37.24 -18.05
C TRP A 252 14.17 -36.48 -17.47
N GLN A 253 12.96 -37.08 -17.49
CA GLN A 253 11.72 -36.38 -17.14
C GLN A 253 11.59 -35.95 -15.66
N GLU A 254 12.30 -36.60 -14.73
CA GLU A 254 12.21 -36.28 -13.30
C GLU A 254 13.35 -35.39 -12.81
N GLU A 255 14.25 -34.97 -13.71
CA GLU A 255 15.44 -34.22 -13.33
C GLU A 255 15.23 -32.71 -13.48
N PRO A 256 15.71 -31.90 -12.51
CA PRO A 256 15.53 -30.45 -12.54
C PRO A 256 16.36 -29.83 -13.68
N LEU A 257 15.90 -28.68 -14.19
CA LEU A 257 16.46 -28.08 -15.40
C LEU A 257 17.97 -27.80 -15.29
N TRP A 258 18.43 -27.38 -14.09
CA TRP A 258 19.85 -27.13 -13.86
C TRP A 258 20.73 -28.37 -14.06
N ARG A 259 20.23 -29.57 -13.74
CA ARG A 259 20.96 -30.82 -13.94
C ARG A 259 21.00 -31.17 -15.42
N LEU A 260 19.89 -31.01 -16.13
CA LEU A 260 19.83 -31.21 -17.59
C LEU A 260 20.83 -30.34 -18.33
N ILE A 261 20.89 -29.06 -17.95
CA ILE A 261 21.78 -28.06 -18.55
C ILE A 261 23.25 -28.31 -18.18
N PHE A 262 23.52 -28.79 -16.97
CA PHE A 262 24.87 -29.21 -16.58
C PHE A 262 25.38 -30.37 -17.45
N GLU A 263 24.58 -31.42 -17.60
CA GLU A 263 24.92 -32.61 -18.39
C GLU A 263 25.04 -32.29 -19.88
N ALA A 264 24.14 -31.48 -20.44
CA ALA A 264 24.27 -30.97 -21.81
C ALA A 264 25.56 -30.13 -21.98
N GLY A 265 25.94 -29.38 -20.95
CA GLY A 265 27.20 -28.67 -20.82
C GLY A 265 28.42 -29.56 -20.97
N GLU A 266 28.44 -30.64 -20.20
CA GLU A 266 29.53 -31.62 -20.20
C GLU A 266 29.60 -32.41 -21.52
N ALA A 267 28.45 -32.84 -22.06
CA ALA A 267 28.38 -33.49 -23.36
C ALA A 267 28.94 -32.60 -24.49
N GLY A 268 28.61 -31.30 -24.47
CA GLY A 268 29.15 -30.31 -25.39
C GLY A 268 30.66 -30.07 -25.25
N ARG A 269 31.16 -30.01 -24.01
CA ARG A 269 32.61 -29.82 -23.74
C ARG A 269 33.43 -31.06 -24.11
N GLY A 270 32.89 -32.24 -23.86
CA GLY A 270 33.51 -33.54 -24.12
C GLY A 270 33.44 -34.01 -25.58
N ALA A 271 32.64 -33.36 -26.43
CA ALA A 271 32.52 -33.72 -27.84
C ALA A 271 33.85 -33.51 -28.63
N PRO A 272 34.11 -34.34 -29.66
CA PRO A 272 35.26 -34.16 -30.56
C PRO A 272 35.35 -32.75 -31.14
N VAL A 273 36.58 -32.26 -31.34
CA VAL A 273 36.85 -30.89 -31.83
C VAL A 273 36.09 -30.56 -33.11
N GLN A 274 35.92 -31.54 -34.01
CA GLN A 274 35.20 -31.39 -35.26
C GLN A 274 33.70 -31.14 -35.04
N ILE A 275 33.09 -31.83 -34.07
CA ILE A 275 31.68 -31.66 -33.70
C ILE A 275 31.50 -30.29 -33.05
N ARG A 276 32.37 -29.92 -32.11
CA ARG A 276 32.32 -28.60 -31.45
C ARG A 276 32.47 -27.46 -32.45
N ALA A 277 33.38 -27.59 -33.42
CA ALA A 277 33.52 -26.62 -34.50
C ALA A 277 32.24 -26.52 -35.32
N LEU A 278 31.68 -27.65 -35.76
CA LEU A 278 30.42 -27.70 -36.51
C LEU A 278 29.26 -27.05 -35.75
N GLU A 279 29.09 -27.37 -34.47
CA GLU A 279 28.05 -26.80 -33.60
C GLU A 279 28.21 -25.29 -33.45
N GLN A 280 29.45 -24.80 -33.35
CA GLN A 280 29.73 -23.38 -33.34
C GLN A 280 29.34 -22.72 -34.67
N TRP A 281 29.44 -23.42 -35.81
CA TRP A 281 28.98 -22.96 -37.13
C TRP A 281 27.46 -22.98 -37.29
N MET A 282 26.73 -23.79 -36.53
CA MET A 282 25.26 -23.89 -36.59
C MET A 282 24.53 -22.73 -35.89
N ILE A 283 25.24 -21.92 -35.11
CA ILE A 283 24.68 -20.75 -34.42
C ILE A 283 24.49 -19.58 -35.42
N PRO A 284 23.30 -18.97 -35.49
CA PRO A 284 23.05 -17.80 -36.32
C PRO A 284 23.93 -16.61 -35.90
N ASN A 285 24.40 -15.80 -36.86
CA ASN A 285 25.27 -14.63 -36.68
C ASN A 285 26.67 -14.88 -36.10
N LYS A 286 27.63 -15.03 -37.02
CA LYS A 286 29.07 -14.92 -36.80
C LYS A 286 29.53 -13.49 -37.09
N LEU A 287 28.98 -12.48 -36.41
CA LEU A 287 29.61 -11.16 -36.47
C LEU A 287 30.95 -11.28 -35.74
N GLU A 288 31.97 -11.66 -36.50
CA GLU A 288 33.35 -11.40 -36.13
C GLU A 288 33.42 -9.91 -35.82
N ASN A 289 33.80 -9.56 -34.60
CA ASN A 289 34.16 -8.19 -34.25
C ASN A 289 35.31 -7.77 -35.18
N ALA A 290 34.95 -7.24 -36.35
CA ALA A 290 35.85 -6.54 -37.23
C ALA A 290 35.98 -5.12 -36.70
N ILE A 291 37.06 -4.94 -35.92
CA ILE A 291 37.73 -3.68 -35.54
C ILE A 291 37.03 -2.84 -34.46
#